data_AF-R1G182-F1
#
_entry.id   AF-R1G182-F1
#
_cell.length_a   1.000
_cell.length_b   1.000
_cell.length_c   1.000
_cell.angle_alpha   90.00
_cell.angle_beta   90.00
_cell.angle_gamma   90.00
#
_symmetry.space_group_name_H-M   'P 1'
#
loop_
_entity.id
_entity.type
_entity.pdbx_description
1 polymer ?
#
loop_
_entity_poly.entity_id
_entity_poly.type
_entity_poly.pdbx_seq_one_letter_code
_entity_poly.pdbx_strand_id
1 'polypeptide(L)' 'MTATDRLDVIEACDRFGWYADRRDWTAMTGLLAGAVRLDYRALHGGDPATVAAADAVAG' A
#
# COMPACT_ATOMS: atom_id res chain seq x y z
N MET A 1 5.42 18.56 8.51
CA MET A 1 5.54 18.11 7.10
C MET A 1 6.37 19.13 6.36
N THR A 2 7.58 18.73 5.96
CA THR A 2 8.48 19.53 5.12
C THR A 2 8.08 19.43 3.65
N ALA A 3 8.73 20.21 2.78
CA ALA A 3 8.58 20.05 1.34
C ALA A 3 9.06 18.66 0.87
N THR A 4 10.12 18.13 1.48
CA THR A 4 10.63 16.78 1.21
C THR A 4 9.60 15.73 1.59
N ASP A 5 9.03 15.82 2.80
CA ASP A 5 8.00 14.87 3.26
C ASP A 5 6.81 14.82 2.28
N ARG A 6 6.43 15.98 1.71
CA ARG A 6 5.36 16.05 0.73
C ARG A 6 5.73 15.29 -0.56
N LEU A 7 6.95 15.46 -1.05
CA LEU A 7 7.42 14.80 -2.26
C LEU A 7 7.53 13.28 -2.05
N ASP A 8 8.00 12.84 -0.88
CA ASP A 8 8.11 11.43 -0.54
C ASP A 8 6.73 10.74 -0.52
N VAL A 9 5.69 11.40 0.01
CA VAL A 9 4.32 10.87 0.00
C VAL A 9 3.76 10.77 -1.42
N ILE A 10 3.99 11.79 -2.25
CA ILE A 10 3.53 11.79 -3.65
C ILE A 10 4.19 10.64 -4.41
N GLU A 11 5.51 10.50 -4.28
CA GLU A 11 6.26 9.43 -4.94
C GLU A 11 5.80 8.04 -4.46
N ALA A 12 5.51 7.88 -3.17
CA ALA A 12 4.98 6.62 -2.65
C ALA A 12 3.61 6.28 -3.26
N CYS A 13 2.71 7.25 -3.37
CA CYS A 13 1.40 7.05 -4.02
C CYS A 13 1.52 6.71 -5.51
N ASP A 14 2.41 7.41 -6.24
CA ASP A 14 2.63 7.17 -7.67
C ASP A 14 3.19 5.76 -7.91
N ARG A 15 4.18 5.34 -7.12
CA ARG A 15 4.75 3.99 -7.19
C ARG A 15 3.73 2.92 -6.82
N PHE A 16 2.87 3.18 -5.83
CA PHE A 16 1.80 2.25 -5.45
C PHE A 16 0.88 1.97 -6.65
N GLY A 17 0.36 3.02 -7.30
CA GLY A 17 -0.47 2.86 -8.49
C GLY A 17 0.26 2.10 -9.61
N TRP A 18 1.49 2.51 -9.90
CA TRP A 18 2.31 1.89 -10.95
C TRP A 18 2.57 0.40 -10.72
N TYR A 19 2.93 -0.01 -9.50
CA TYR A 19 3.17 -1.41 -9.18
C TYR A 19 1.89 -2.24 -9.19
N ALA A 20 0.78 -1.67 -8.71
CA ALA A 20 -0.53 -2.33 -8.74
C ALA A 20 -1.00 -2.59 -10.19
N ASP A 21 -0.94 -1.58 -11.06
CA ASP A 21 -1.37 -1.69 -12.46
C ASP A 21 -0.57 -2.73 -13.24
N ARG A 22 0.72 -2.88 -12.91
CA ARG A 22 1.65 -3.83 -13.55
C ARG A 22 1.70 -5.20 -12.86
N ARG A 23 0.99 -5.37 -11.75
CA ARG A 23 1.05 -6.57 -10.89
C ARG A 23 2.47 -6.90 -10.41
N ASP A 24 3.29 -5.87 -10.17
CA ASP A 24 4.63 -6.02 -9.62
C ASP A 24 4.58 -6.09 -8.08
N TRP A 25 4.10 -7.22 -7.56
CA TRP A 25 3.87 -7.42 -6.13
C TRP A 25 5.17 -7.46 -5.30
N THR A 26 6.27 -7.88 -5.93
CA THR A 26 7.60 -7.84 -5.30
C THR A 26 8.01 -6.39 -5.03
N ALA A 27 7.88 -5.50 -6.03
CA ALA A 27 8.16 -4.08 -5.83
C ALA A 27 7.18 -3.43 -4.85
N MET A 28 5.89 -3.78 -4.92
CA MET A 28 4.87 -3.31 -3.98
C MET A 28 5.21 -3.66 -2.53
N THR A 29 5.68 -4.89 -2.27
CA THR A 29 6.07 -5.32 -0.91
C THR A 29 7.19 -4.45 -0.34
N GLY A 30 8.15 -4.03 -1.16
CA GLY A 30 9.24 -3.15 -0.75
C GLY A 30 8.84 -1.69 -0.52
N LEU A 31 7.69 -1.26 -1.06
CA LEU A 31 7.13 0.08 -0.87
C LEU A 31 6.35 0.21 0.44
N LEU A 32 5.64 -0.86 0.84
CA LEU A 32 4.76 -0.84 2.00
C LEU A 32 5.53 -0.91 3.32
N ALA A 33 4.94 -0.36 4.37
CA ALA A 33 5.39 -0.63 5.74
C ALA A 33 5.24 -2.13 6.04
N GLY A 34 6.07 -2.67 6.95
CA GLY A 34 6.06 -4.12 7.28
C GLY A 34 4.69 -4.68 7.67
N ALA A 35 3.80 -3.82 8.20
CA ALA A 35 2.39 -4.10 8.35
C ALA A 35 1.54 -2.94 7.81
N VAL A 36 0.41 -3.27 7.20
CA VAL A 36 -0.53 -2.32 6.60
C VAL A 36 -1.92 -2.50 7.17
N ARG A 37 -2.64 -1.40 7.36
CA ARG A 37 -4.05 -1.42 7.77
C ARG A 37 -4.94 -1.33 6.54
N LEU A 38 -5.76 -2.36 6.34
CA LEU A 38 -6.73 -2.46 5.27
C LEU A 38 -8.13 -2.17 5.81
N ASP A 39 -8.80 -1.17 5.24
CA ASP A 39 -10.15 -0.80 5.60
C ASP A 39 -11.07 -0.88 4.39
N TYR A 40 -11.59 -2.08 4.16
CA TYR A 40 -12.51 -2.36 3.07
C TYR A 40 -13.99 -2.33 3.49
N ARG A 41 -14.32 -1.71 4.64
CA ARG A 41 -15.71 -1.62 5.15
C ARG A 41 -16.70 -1.14 4.12
N ALA A 42 -16.32 -0.10 3.37
CA ALA A 42 -17.18 0.49 2.35
C ALA A 42 -17.27 -0.34 1.05
N LEU A 43 -16.29 -1.20 0.79
CA LEU A 43 -16.20 -1.96 -0.46
C LEU A 43 -16.76 -3.39 -0.33
N HIS A 44 -16.45 -4.07 0.77
CA HIS A 44 -16.75 -5.48 0.99
C HIS A 44 -17.43 -5.76 2.35
N GLY A 45 -17.63 -4.74 3.19
CA GLY A 45 -18.01 -4.94 4.59
C GLY A 45 -16.86 -5.48 5.45
N GLY A 46 -17.20 -6.08 6.59
CA GLY A 46 -16.22 -6.63 7.55
C GLY A 46 -15.55 -5.58 8.44
N ASP A 47 -14.64 -6.03 9.30
CA ASP A 47 -13.85 -5.15 10.18
C ASP A 47 -12.48 -4.85 9.56
N PRO A 48 -11.92 -3.64 9.77
CA PRO A 48 -10.61 -3.33 9.21
C PRO A 48 -9.51 -4.13 9.90
N ALA A 49 -8.59 -4.69 9.10
CA ALA A 49 -7.53 -5.58 9.56
C ALA A 49 -6.15 -4.92 9.43
N THR A 50 -5.20 -5.36 10.24
CA THR A 50 -3.78 -5.06 10.06
C THR A 50 -3.07 -6.35 9.70
N VAL A 51 -2.39 -6.38 8.55
CA VAL A 51 -1.74 -7.58 8.01
C VAL A 51 -0.30 -7.28 7.63
N ALA A 52 0.55 -8.30 7.49
CA ALA A 52 1.89 -8.10 6.95
C ALA A 52 1.80 -7.66 5.48
N ALA A 53 2.73 -6.82 5.02
CA ALA A 53 2.74 -6.34 3.63
C ALA A 53 2.74 -7.50 2.62
N ALA A 54 3.51 -8.56 2.91
CA ALA A 54 3.57 -9.75 2.07
C ALA A 54 2.21 -10.46 1.94
N ASP A 55 1.43 -10.52 3.03
CA ASP A 55 0.08 -11.10 3.01
C ASP A 55 -0.91 -10.19 2.26
N ALA A 56 -0.71 -8.87 2.32
CA ALA A 56 -1.58 -7.89 1.68
C ALA A 56 -1.51 -7.93 0.14
N VAL A 57 -0.41 -8.42 -0.43
CA VAL A 57 -0.16 -8.46 -1.88
C VAL A 57 0.01 -9.89 -2.41
N ALA A 58 -0.21 -10.90 -1.56
CA ALA A 58 -0.29 -12.30 -1.98
C ALA A 58 -1.56 -12.49 -2.81
N GLY A 59 -1.38 -12.70 -4.12
CA GLY A 59 -2.46 -12.83 -5.10
C GLY A 59 -3.29 -14.10 -4.98
#